data_AF-A0A420M4P0-F1
#
_entry.id   AF-A0A420M4P0-F1
#
_cell.length_a   1.000
_cell.length_b   1.000
_cell.length_c   1.000
_cell.angle_alpha   90.00
_cell.angle_beta   90.00
_cell.angle_gamma   90.00
#
_symmetry.space_group_name_H-M   'P 1'
#
loop_
_entity.id
_entity.type
_entity.pdbx_description
1 polymer ?
#
loop_
_entity_poly.entity_id
_entity_poly.type
_entity_poly.pdbx_seq_one_letter_code
_entity_poly.pdbx_strand_id
1 'polypeptide(L)'
;MTSTSMSSQSSSAARSATPEPVFCTVDTSRVPEDHLGDVTPTMIRKTVEQEMRQSSDQPHWRCVAVTRDGRNATRLRIMGRNEEEIQKIKTILETRKAPGARVLRDQLYPIKVDSMNRMAVFDQEFNILPGAIETLNQENEVQIAKVAWLSRKVNLKSYGSMVVYLCC
;
A
#
# COMPACT_ATOMS: atom_id res chain seq x y z
N MET A 1 -51.44 3.51 -30.12
CA MET A 1 -51.37 4.66 -29.20
C MET A 1 -50.60 4.25 -27.96
N THR A 2 -49.44 4.89 -27.79
CA THR A 2 -48.67 5.15 -26.55
C THR A 2 -48.33 3.99 -25.61
N SER A 3 -47.09 3.51 -25.82
CA SER A 3 -46.19 2.92 -24.84
C SER A 3 -45.86 3.93 -23.73
N THR A 4 -46.00 3.56 -22.46
CA THR A 4 -45.52 4.37 -21.32
C THR A 4 -44.32 3.67 -20.69
N SER A 5 -43.12 4.13 -21.06
CA SER A 5 -41.88 3.81 -20.35
C SER A 5 -41.88 4.50 -18.99
N MET A 6 -41.72 3.75 -17.91
CA MET A 6 -41.37 4.31 -16.61
C MET A 6 -39.85 4.49 -16.53
N SER A 7 -39.37 5.70 -16.79
CA SER A 7 -38.00 6.09 -16.52
C SER A 7 -37.84 6.38 -15.02
N SER A 8 -37.34 5.41 -14.28
CA SER A 8 -36.87 5.62 -12.90
C SER A 8 -35.53 6.35 -12.93
N GLN A 9 -35.55 7.68 -13.00
CA GLN A 9 -34.37 8.48 -12.68
C GLN A 9 -34.18 8.47 -11.17
N SER A 10 -33.37 7.54 -10.67
CA SER A 10 -32.75 7.68 -9.35
C SER A 10 -31.47 8.49 -9.51
N SER A 11 -31.59 9.79 -9.30
CA SER A 11 -30.47 10.65 -8.95
C SER A 11 -30.03 10.32 -7.53
N SER A 12 -28.95 9.54 -7.37
CA SER A 12 -28.18 9.52 -6.14
C SER A 12 -26.75 9.94 -6.45
N ALA A 13 -26.34 11.01 -5.79
CA ALA A 13 -25.07 11.69 -5.97
C ALA A 13 -23.91 10.69 -6.04
N ALA A 14 -23.08 10.81 -7.08
CA ALA A 14 -21.72 10.30 -7.03
C ALA A 14 -21.08 10.92 -5.79
N ARG A 15 -20.97 10.14 -4.71
CA ARG A 15 -20.13 10.50 -3.57
C ARG A 15 -18.78 10.76 -4.21
N SER A 16 -18.31 12.01 -4.16
CA SER A 16 -16.91 12.31 -4.41
C SER A 16 -16.13 11.29 -3.60
N ALA A 17 -15.50 10.33 -4.29
CA ALA A 17 -14.65 9.36 -3.64
C ALA A 17 -13.55 10.17 -2.98
N THR A 18 -13.72 10.51 -1.70
CA THR A 18 -12.61 10.99 -0.89
C THR A 18 -11.57 9.89 -1.04
N PRO A 19 -10.37 10.20 -1.60
CA PRO A 19 -9.33 9.19 -1.73
C PRO A 19 -9.19 8.50 -0.38
N GLU A 20 -9.23 7.17 -0.36
CA GLU A 20 -8.98 6.46 0.89
C GLU A 20 -7.64 6.98 1.44
N PRO A 21 -7.60 7.39 2.71
CA PRO A 21 -6.40 8.00 3.26
C PRO A 21 -5.27 6.98 3.24
N VAL A 22 -4.28 7.22 2.38
CA VAL A 22 -3.10 6.37 2.26
C VAL A 22 -2.30 6.53 3.55
N PHE A 23 -1.84 5.40 4.11
CA PHE A 23 -1.09 5.40 5.37
C PHE A 23 0.17 4.56 5.27
N CYS A 24 1.19 4.90 6.04
CA CYS A 24 2.32 4.02 6.32
C CYS A 24 2.27 3.59 7.79
N THR A 25 2.78 2.38 8.06
CA THR A 25 2.81 1.83 9.41
C THR A 25 4.25 1.73 9.88
N VAL A 26 4.52 2.15 11.12
CA VAL A 26 5.81 2.02 11.79
C VAL A 26 5.63 1.06 12.95
N ASP A 27 6.39 -0.03 12.94
CA ASP A 27 6.49 -0.96 14.05
C ASP A 27 7.64 -0.55 14.97
N THR A 28 7.30 -0.38 16.25
CA THR A 28 8.22 0.00 17.32
C THR A 28 8.43 -1.15 18.31
N SER A 29 7.97 -2.37 17.99
CA SER A 29 8.04 -3.54 18.88
C SER A 29 9.46 -3.92 19.32
N ARG A 30 10.48 -3.55 18.56
CA ARG A 30 11.89 -3.86 18.82
C ARG A 30 12.70 -2.65 19.28
N VAL A 31 12.03 -1.53 19.56
CA VAL A 31 12.70 -0.32 20.05
C VAL A 31 13.06 -0.53 21.53
N PRO A 32 14.34 -0.32 21.92
CA PRO A 32 14.75 -0.39 23.33
C PRO A 32 13.97 0.61 24.18
N GLU A 33 13.79 0.33 25.48
CA GLU A 33 13.04 1.20 26.38
C GLU A 33 13.61 2.63 26.42
N ASP A 34 14.93 2.76 26.35
CA ASP A 34 15.66 4.03 26.32
C ASP A 34 15.27 4.94 25.13
N HIS A 35 14.76 4.35 24.04
CA HIS A 35 14.36 5.04 22.82
C HIS A 35 12.84 5.11 22.62
N LEU A 36 12.03 4.63 23.58
CA LEU A 36 10.57 4.70 23.48
C LEU A 36 10.05 6.15 23.41
N GLY A 37 10.77 7.09 24.03
CA GLY A 37 10.47 8.53 23.93
C GLY A 37 10.56 9.08 22.51
N ASP A 38 11.50 8.55 21.72
CA ASP A 38 11.79 8.99 20.35
C ASP A 38 10.75 8.48 19.34
N VAL A 39 10.01 7.41 19.69
CA VAL A 39 8.96 6.80 18.85
C VAL A 39 7.55 7.14 19.32
N THR A 40 7.37 8.24 20.04
CA THR A 40 6.03 8.75 20.35
C THR A 40 5.36 9.35 19.11
N PRO A 41 4.00 9.32 18.99
CA PRO A 41 3.28 9.94 17.88
C PRO A 41 3.68 11.41 17.64
N THR A 42 3.93 12.14 18.74
CA THR A 42 4.36 13.54 18.72
C THR A 42 5.75 13.70 18.13
N MET A 43 6.71 12.87 18.53
CA MET A 43 8.08 12.94 18.05
C MET A 43 8.15 12.54 16.57
N ILE A 44 7.48 11.46 16.18
CA ILE A 44 7.37 11.05 14.77
C ILE A 44 6.75 12.16 13.92
N ARG A 45 5.65 12.77 14.38
CA ARG A 45 5.03 13.91 13.69
C ARG A 45 6.03 15.04 13.50
N LYS A 46 6.76 15.43 14.54
CA LYS A 46 7.74 16.53 14.49
C LYS A 46 8.85 16.24 13.50
N THR A 47 9.42 15.04 13.53
CA THR A 47 10.50 14.62 12.62
C THR A 47 10.02 14.62 11.16
N VAL A 48 8.85 14.04 10.89
CA VAL A 48 8.29 13.99 9.53
C VAL A 48 7.97 15.40 9.02
N GLU A 49 7.35 16.26 9.83
CA GLU A 49 7.05 17.63 9.42
C GLU A 49 8.32 18.46 9.15
N GLN A 50 9.35 18.30 9.97
CA GLN A 50 10.63 18.99 9.78
C GLN A 50 11.30 18.56 8.48
N GLU A 51 11.41 17.27 8.23
CA GLU A 51 12.08 16.72 7.04
C GLU A 51 11.26 16.98 5.77
N MET A 52 9.93 16.92 5.83
CA MET A 52 9.06 17.28 4.69
C MET A 52 9.20 18.76 4.32
N ARG A 53 9.37 19.66 5.29
CA ARG A 53 9.60 21.09 5.01
C ARG A 53 11.00 21.38 4.45
N GLN A 54 11.98 20.53 4.77
CA GLN A 54 13.34 20.64 4.24
C GLN A 54 13.49 20.02 2.85
N SER A 55 12.76 18.93 2.57
CA SER A 55 12.86 18.16 1.32
C SER A 55 11.80 18.51 0.28
N SER A 56 10.77 19.27 0.65
CA SER A 56 9.68 19.69 -0.24
C SER A 56 9.64 21.20 -0.37
N ASP A 57 9.27 21.71 -1.55
CA ASP A 57 8.95 23.13 -1.79
C ASP A 57 7.65 23.59 -1.08
N GLN A 58 7.16 22.82 -0.10
CA GLN A 58 5.98 23.10 0.71
C GLN A 58 6.38 23.49 2.14
N PRO A 59 6.72 24.77 2.40
CA PRO A 59 7.18 25.22 3.72
C PRO A 59 6.10 25.12 4.82
N HIS A 60 4.83 25.00 4.44
CA HIS A 60 3.70 24.86 5.35
C HIS A 60 3.15 23.43 5.43
N TRP A 61 3.92 22.43 4.97
CA TRP A 61 3.48 21.05 5.08
C TRP A 61 3.25 20.65 6.54
N ARG A 62 2.14 19.95 6.78
CA ARG A 62 1.73 19.42 8.07
C ARG A 62 1.25 18.00 7.92
N CYS A 63 1.61 17.15 8.87
CA CYS A 63 1.19 15.77 8.85
C CYS A 63 -0.32 15.67 9.13
N VAL A 64 -1.05 14.92 8.30
CA VAL A 64 -2.50 14.73 8.40
C VAL A 64 -2.85 14.14 9.76
N ALA A 65 -2.28 12.96 10.06
CA ALA A 65 -2.45 12.30 11.34
C ALA A 65 -1.31 11.32 11.60
N VAL A 66 -0.96 11.20 12.88
CA VAL A 66 -0.14 10.10 13.41
C VAL A 66 -0.94 9.49 14.55
N THR A 67 -1.32 8.22 14.43
CA THR A 67 -2.14 7.50 15.41
C THR A 67 -1.45 6.21 15.84
N ARG A 68 -1.69 5.77 17.08
CA ARG A 68 -1.39 4.40 17.48
C ARG A 68 -2.47 3.48 16.94
N ASP A 69 -2.08 2.31 16.46
CA ASP A 69 -3.01 1.26 16.06
C ASP A 69 -3.76 0.77 17.30
N GLY A 70 -5.11 0.81 17.27
CA GLY A 70 -5.95 0.37 18.37
C GLY A 70 -5.82 -1.13 18.67
N ARG A 71 -5.35 -1.93 17.70
CA ARG A 71 -5.09 -3.36 17.89
C ARG A 71 -3.68 -3.64 18.40
N ASN A 72 -2.71 -2.75 18.13
CA ASN A 72 -1.31 -2.95 18.46
C ASN A 72 -0.67 -1.62 18.91
N ALA A 73 -0.48 -1.43 20.22
CA ALA A 73 0.10 -0.21 20.77
C ALA A 73 1.56 0.07 20.30
N THR A 74 2.25 -0.96 19.80
CA THR A 74 3.60 -0.87 19.21
C THR A 74 3.59 -0.45 17.74
N ARG A 75 2.41 -0.30 17.12
CA ARG A 75 2.29 0.13 15.71
C ARG A 75 1.74 1.54 15.65
N LEU A 76 2.39 2.37 14.85
CA LEU A 76 2.02 3.76 14.60
C LEU A 76 1.62 3.88 13.13
N ARG A 77 0.50 4.52 12.83
CA ARG A 77 0.02 4.79 11.48
C ARG A 77 0.19 6.28 11.20
N ILE A 78 0.87 6.60 10.11
CA ILE A 78 1.01 7.97 9.61
C ILE A 78 0.17 8.06 8.34
N MET A 79 -0.78 9.00 8.32
CA MET A 79 -1.65 9.25 7.18
C MET A 79 -1.07 10.38 6.32
N GLY A 80 -1.13 10.20 5.00
CA GLY A 80 -0.77 11.19 3.99
C GLY A 80 -1.96 11.51 3.10
N ARG A 81 -1.86 12.59 2.31
CA ARG A 81 -2.95 13.00 1.42
C ARG A 81 -2.96 12.16 0.14
N ASN A 82 -1.77 11.84 -0.37
CA ASN A 82 -1.55 11.11 -1.62
C ASN A 82 -0.48 10.02 -1.43
N GLU A 83 -0.41 9.05 -2.35
CA GLU A 83 0.63 8.01 -2.36
C GLU A 83 2.05 8.59 -2.44
N GLU A 84 2.26 9.63 -3.24
CA GLU A 84 3.57 10.31 -3.36
C GLU A 84 4.05 10.89 -2.02
N GLU A 85 3.13 11.48 -1.23
CA GLU A 85 3.46 12.00 0.09
C GLU A 85 3.81 10.85 1.03
N ILE A 86 3.02 9.77 1.01
CA ILE A 86 3.30 8.58 1.81
C ILE A 86 4.65 7.97 1.44
N GLN A 87 5.03 7.97 0.16
CA GLN A 87 6.31 7.46 -0.27
C GLN A 87 7.47 8.31 0.28
N LYS A 88 7.35 9.65 0.23
CA LYS A 88 8.34 10.55 0.87
C LYS A 88 8.40 10.33 2.38
N ILE A 89 7.25 10.21 3.05
CA ILE A 89 7.18 9.92 4.48
C ILE A 89 7.86 8.58 4.81
N LYS A 90 7.62 7.52 4.02
CA LYS A 90 8.31 6.23 4.16
C LYS A 90 9.82 6.41 4.09
N THR A 91 10.34 7.14 3.09
CA THR A 91 11.78 7.41 2.94
C THR A 91 12.36 8.19 4.13
N ILE A 92 11.66 9.23 4.60
CA ILE A 92 12.06 10.02 5.77
C ILE A 92 12.13 9.14 7.02
N LEU A 93 11.08 8.35 7.27
CA LEU A 93 11.01 7.44 8.41
C LEU A 93 12.07 6.34 8.35
N GLU A 94 12.38 5.81 7.16
CA GLU A 94 13.46 4.84 6.99
C GLU A 94 14.85 5.44 7.27
N THR A 95 15.04 6.71 6.91
CA THR A 95 16.29 7.46 7.09
C THR A 95 16.51 7.90 8.53
N ARG A 96 15.44 8.29 9.24
CA ARG A 96 15.48 8.87 10.60
C ARG A 96 14.93 7.92 11.68
N LYS A 97 14.79 6.63 11.40
CA LYS A 97 14.26 5.65 12.37
C LYS A 97 15.12 5.56 13.63
N ALA A 98 14.46 5.49 14.77
CA ALA A 98 15.10 5.12 16.03
C ALA A 98 15.64 3.67 15.95
N PRO A 99 16.69 3.33 16.73
CA PRO A 99 17.18 1.96 16.83
C PRO A 99 16.03 0.98 17.13
N GLY A 100 15.88 -0.05 16.29
CA GLY A 100 14.82 -1.05 16.44
C GLY A 100 13.46 -0.69 15.81
N ALA A 101 13.22 0.58 15.46
CA ALA A 101 12.00 0.97 14.74
C ALA A 101 12.06 0.52 13.28
N ARG A 102 10.93 0.09 12.73
CA ARG A 102 10.82 -0.42 11.36
C ARG A 102 9.60 0.19 10.69
N VAL A 103 9.81 0.85 9.56
CA VAL A 103 8.69 1.17 8.67
C VAL A 103 8.24 -0.15 8.06
N LEU A 104 7.02 -0.57 8.39
CA LEU A 104 6.39 -1.69 7.71
C LEU A 104 6.14 -1.24 6.27
N ARG A 105 6.64 -2.03 5.33
CA ARG A 105 6.16 -1.96 3.95
C ARG A 105 4.67 -2.23 3.94
N ASP A 106 4.01 -1.89 2.84
CA ASP A 106 2.60 -2.23 2.64
C ASP A 106 2.40 -3.69 3.09
N GLN A 107 1.42 -3.92 3.96
CA GLN A 107 1.18 -5.25 4.50
C GLN A 107 0.65 -6.10 3.35
N LEU A 108 1.58 -6.66 2.59
CA LEU A 108 1.29 -7.48 1.44
C LEU A 108 0.93 -8.87 1.92
N TYR A 109 -0.28 -9.30 1.61
CA TYR A 109 -0.76 -10.63 1.96
C TYR A 109 -0.41 -11.60 0.82
N PRO A 110 0.54 -12.54 1.03
CA PRO A 110 0.93 -13.48 0.00
C PRO A 110 -0.14 -14.57 -0.14
N ILE A 111 -0.65 -14.74 -1.36
CA ILE A 111 -1.54 -15.82 -1.76
C ILE A 111 -0.83 -16.65 -2.80
N LYS A 112 -0.68 -17.95 -2.52
CA LYS A 112 -0.18 -18.91 -3.50
C LYS A 112 -1.32 -19.27 -4.45
N VAL A 113 -1.08 -19.11 -5.75
CA VAL A 113 -2.01 -19.52 -6.81
C VAL A 113 -1.34 -20.64 -7.60
N ASP A 114 -1.96 -21.82 -7.59
CA ASP A 114 -1.48 -22.99 -8.31
C ASP A 114 -2.12 -23.10 -9.70
N SER A 115 -1.51 -23.90 -10.59
CA SER A 115 -2.04 -24.17 -11.94
C SER A 115 -2.24 -22.93 -12.83
N MET A 116 -1.45 -21.88 -12.64
CA MET A 116 -1.50 -20.68 -13.48
C MET A 116 -0.77 -20.90 -14.81
N ASN A 117 -1.40 -20.45 -15.89
CA ASN A 117 -0.77 -20.37 -17.21
C ASN A 117 0.29 -19.27 -17.19
N ARG A 118 1.56 -19.66 -17.34
CA ARG A 118 2.69 -18.73 -17.33
C ARG A 118 2.52 -17.61 -18.35
N MET A 119 2.11 -17.96 -19.57
CA MET A 119 2.03 -17.01 -20.69
C MET A 119 0.90 -15.99 -20.57
N ALA A 120 -0.01 -16.17 -19.62
CA ALA A 120 -1.08 -15.21 -19.37
C ALA A 120 -0.62 -14.03 -18.51
N VAL A 121 0.42 -14.23 -17.68
CA VAL A 121 0.87 -13.23 -16.70
C VAL A 121 2.33 -12.83 -16.93
N PHE A 122 3.15 -13.73 -17.47
CA PHE A 122 4.59 -13.54 -17.64
C PHE A 122 5.05 -13.78 -19.08
N ASP A 123 6.11 -13.07 -19.48
CA ASP A 123 6.83 -13.30 -20.74
C ASP A 123 7.81 -14.51 -20.65
N GLN A 124 8.67 -14.68 -21.66
CA GLN A 124 9.62 -15.79 -21.71
C GLN A 124 10.69 -15.65 -20.61
N GLU A 125 11.07 -14.42 -20.27
CA GLU A 125 12.07 -14.01 -19.29
C GLU A 125 11.52 -13.93 -17.85
N PHE A 126 10.22 -14.18 -17.65
CA PHE A 126 9.48 -14.03 -16.39
C PHE A 126 9.30 -12.58 -15.92
N ASN A 127 9.30 -11.62 -16.83
CA ASN A 127 8.75 -10.30 -16.57
C ASN A 127 7.23 -10.34 -16.69
N ILE A 128 6.57 -9.46 -15.96
CA ILE A 128 5.11 -9.36 -15.95
C ILE A 128 4.67 -8.72 -17.27
N LEU A 129 3.67 -9.31 -17.93
CA LEU A 129 3.11 -8.75 -19.15
C LEU A 129 2.38 -7.43 -18.86
N PRO A 130 2.50 -6.41 -19.73
CA PRO A 130 1.74 -5.17 -19.58
C PRO A 130 0.23 -5.45 -19.52
N GLY A 131 -0.48 -4.87 -18.55
CA GLY A 131 -1.92 -5.08 -18.39
C GLY A 131 -2.31 -6.34 -17.61
N ALA A 132 -1.37 -7.23 -17.30
CA ALA A 132 -1.70 -8.49 -16.62
C ALA A 132 -2.15 -8.28 -15.18
N ILE A 133 -1.51 -7.35 -14.44
CA ILE A 133 -1.91 -7.04 -13.06
C ILE A 133 -3.27 -6.36 -13.05
N GLU A 134 -3.50 -5.42 -13.96
CA GLU A 134 -4.76 -4.69 -14.10
C GLU A 134 -5.92 -5.63 -14.43
N THR A 135 -5.70 -6.59 -15.34
CA THR A 135 -6.69 -7.61 -15.69
C THR A 135 -7.01 -8.50 -14.49
N LEU A 136 -6.00 -8.98 -13.76
CA LEU A 136 -6.21 -9.80 -12.56
C LEU A 136 -6.93 -9.04 -11.44
N ASN A 137 -6.60 -7.76 -11.26
CA ASN A 137 -7.27 -6.87 -10.32
C ASN A 137 -8.75 -6.72 -10.67
N GLN A 138 -9.05 -6.45 -11.94
CA GLN A 138 -10.41 -6.25 -12.42
C GLN A 138 -11.24 -7.53 -12.34
N GLU A 139 -10.67 -8.68 -12.71
CA GLU A 139 -11.36 -9.97 -12.71
C GLU A 139 -11.74 -10.43 -11.30
N ASN A 140 -10.91 -10.11 -10.30
CA ASN A 140 -11.08 -10.62 -8.93
C ASN A 140 -11.51 -9.55 -7.92
N GLU A 141 -11.71 -8.30 -8.34
CA GLU A 141 -12.03 -7.15 -7.47
C GLU A 141 -11.03 -6.98 -6.31
N VAL A 142 -9.75 -7.17 -6.58
CA VAL A 142 -8.65 -7.06 -5.60
C VAL A 142 -7.63 -6.03 -6.02
N GLN A 143 -6.84 -5.56 -5.05
CA GLN A 143 -5.66 -4.73 -5.31
C GLN A 143 -4.37 -5.56 -5.17
N ILE A 144 -3.87 -6.07 -6.29
CA ILE A 144 -2.60 -6.77 -6.38
C ILE A 144 -1.47 -5.75 -6.45
N ALA A 145 -0.56 -5.81 -5.48
CA ALA A 145 0.64 -4.99 -5.44
C ALA A 145 1.79 -5.59 -6.24
N LYS A 146 1.89 -6.92 -6.26
CA LYS A 146 3.00 -7.65 -6.85
C LYS A 146 2.62 -9.09 -7.18
N VAL A 147 3.21 -9.63 -8.24
CA VAL A 147 3.14 -11.06 -8.58
C VAL A 147 4.55 -11.61 -8.76
N ALA A 148 4.79 -12.87 -8.41
CA ALA A 148 6.05 -13.55 -8.69
C ALA A 148 5.84 -15.04 -8.98
N TRP A 149 6.60 -15.57 -9.95
CA TRP A 149 6.58 -16.99 -10.28
C TRP A 149 7.34 -17.83 -9.25
N LEU A 150 6.76 -18.95 -8.81
CA LEU A 150 7.36 -19.83 -7.80
C LEU A 150 7.94 -21.12 -8.38
N SER A 151 7.48 -21.56 -9.55
CA SER A 151 7.94 -22.84 -10.12
C SER A 151 9.33 -22.74 -10.74
N ARG A 152 10.05 -23.87 -10.82
CA ARG A 152 11.41 -23.91 -11.38
C ARG A 152 11.41 -23.39 -12.81
N LYS A 153 12.31 -22.45 -13.11
CA LYS A 153 12.49 -21.84 -14.44
C LYS A 153 13.27 -22.73 -15.43
N VAL A 154 13.89 -23.81 -14.94
CA VAL A 154 14.80 -24.70 -15.72
C VAL A 154 14.06 -25.54 -16.76
N ASN A 155 12.80 -25.91 -16.48
CA ASN A 155 11.91 -26.52 -17.46
C ASN A 155 10.73 -25.56 -17.58
N LEU A 156 10.64 -24.84 -18.70
CA LEU A 156 9.58 -23.85 -18.98
C LEU A 156 8.22 -24.55 -19.08
N LYS A 157 7.66 -24.94 -17.93
CA LYS A 157 6.32 -25.49 -17.84
C LYS A 157 5.35 -24.37 -18.19
N SER A 158 4.40 -24.69 -19.08
CA SER A 158 3.31 -23.78 -19.44
C SER A 158 2.43 -23.45 -18.24
N TYR A 159 2.35 -24.36 -17.27
CA TYR A 159 1.59 -24.20 -16.03
C TYR A 159 2.46 -24.37 -14.79
N GLY A 160 2.12 -23.63 -13.74
CA GLY A 160 2.83 -23.70 -12.47
C GLY A 160 2.22 -22.80 -11.40
N SER A 161 2.93 -22.71 -10.28
CA SER A 161 2.52 -21.88 -9.16
C SER A 161 3.13 -20.48 -9.23
N MET A 162 2.35 -19.48 -8.83
CA MET A 162 2.80 -18.13 -8.57
C MET A 162 2.34 -17.65 -7.19
N VAL A 163 2.93 -16.57 -6.70
CA VAL A 163 2.46 -15.84 -5.53
C VAL A 163 1.93 -14.49 -5.98
N VAL A 164 0.76 -14.14 -5.45
CA VAL A 164 0.12 -12.83 -5.60
C VAL A 164 0.17 -12.14 -4.25
N TYR A 165 0.55 -10.88 -4.23
CA TYR A 165 0.60 -10.06 -3.03
C TYR A 165 -0.53 -9.04 -3.08
N LEU A 166 -1.50 -9.17 -2.17
CA LEU A 166 -2.61 -8.22 -2.07
C LEU A 166 -2.26 -7.07 -1.12
N CYS A 167 -2.63 -5.85 -1.52
CA CYS A 167 -2.81 -4.73 -0.60
C CYS A 167 -4.18 -4.87 0.08
N CYS A 168 -4.23 -4.70 1.40
CA CYS A 168 -5.48 -4.55 2.15
C CYS A 168 -5.57 -3.16 2.76
#